data_AF-A0A926IIR0-F1
#
_entry.id   AF-A0A926IIR0-F1
#
_cell.length_a   1.000
_cell.length_b   1.000
_cell.length_c   1.000
_cell.angle_alpha   90.00
_cell.angle_beta   90.00
_cell.angle_gamma   90.00
#
_symmetry.space_group_name_H-M   'P 1'
#
loop_
_entity.id
_entity.type
_entity.pdbx_description
1 polymer ?
#
loop_
_entity_poly.entity_id
_entity_poly.type
_entity_poly.pdbx_seq_one_letter_code
_entity_poly.pdbx_strand_id
1 'polypeptide(L)'
;MPQKYVKGDNEYQRRAYDAKSVISGINFPIFHPNCRTTTAVYIPSLKESKRTRMARNENGKSARVKDMTYQEWYKGHVDLNKNNDIIKLEERYSNIKNDEKRLVKRKNETAIIYGPNGETLFIKNGGARSVSFTRSEVKKMKGGILTHNHPENTTFSPADIYVLMRSQLSEIRATTKGGTYILRQPLVWDERFNTKQKILAEYFKLEKEIEPDIYLRRKSGEITVEQYNQIYQHEILKKLSEQFGLEYIYEEKEE
;
A
#
# COMPACT_ATOMS: atom_id res chain seq x y z
N MET A 1 25.69 -24.29 -42.16
CA MET A 1 24.39 -23.73 -42.59
C MET A 1 24.38 -23.66 -44.10
N PRO A 2 23.43 -24.28 -44.82
CA PRO A 2 23.31 -24.12 -46.27
C PRO A 2 23.26 -22.63 -46.67
N GLN A 3 23.92 -22.27 -47.77
CA GLN A 3 24.16 -20.88 -48.18
C GLN A 3 22.87 -20.04 -48.34
N LYS A 4 21.74 -20.71 -48.61
CA LYS A 4 20.39 -20.10 -48.66
C LYS A 4 19.85 -19.57 -47.31
N TYR A 5 20.55 -19.82 -46.20
CA TYR A 5 20.16 -19.37 -44.85
C TYR A 5 21.13 -18.34 -44.26
N VAL A 6 22.05 -17.79 -45.06
CA VAL A 6 22.94 -16.69 -44.66
C VAL A 6 22.14 -15.37 -44.69
N LYS A 7 22.32 -14.52 -43.67
CA LYS A 7 21.56 -13.29 -43.46
C LYS A 7 21.83 -12.28 -44.60
N GLY A 8 20.82 -11.99 -45.41
CA GLY A 8 20.78 -10.89 -46.37
C GLY A 8 19.35 -10.38 -46.54
N ASP A 9 19.17 -9.07 -46.77
CA ASP A 9 17.89 -8.38 -46.93
C ASP A 9 17.18 -8.82 -48.21
N ASN A 10 16.54 -9.98 -48.20
CA ASN A 10 15.80 -10.48 -49.36
C ASN A 10 14.38 -10.91 -48.98
N GLU A 11 13.46 -10.79 -49.94
CA GLU A 11 12.02 -11.05 -49.83
C GLU A 11 11.70 -12.43 -49.21
N TYR A 12 12.60 -13.40 -49.40
CA TYR A 12 12.58 -14.72 -48.79
C TYR A 12 12.56 -14.70 -47.24
N GLN A 13 13.18 -13.71 -46.58
CA GLN A 13 13.13 -13.60 -45.12
C GLN A 13 11.72 -13.24 -44.64
N ARG A 14 11.01 -12.32 -45.31
CA ARG A 14 9.63 -11.95 -44.92
C ARG A 14 8.68 -13.14 -45.02
N ARG A 15 8.87 -14.01 -46.01
CA ARG A 15 8.08 -15.24 -46.20
C ARG A 15 8.47 -16.37 -45.25
N ALA A 16 9.74 -16.44 -44.85
CA ALA A 16 10.23 -17.39 -43.84
C ALA A 16 9.72 -17.08 -42.43
N TYR A 17 9.30 -15.84 -42.15
CA TYR A 17 8.72 -15.43 -40.86
C TYR A 17 7.19 -15.24 -40.90
N ASP A 18 6.52 -15.56 -42.01
CA ASP A 18 5.06 -15.62 -42.04
C ASP A 18 4.57 -16.75 -41.12
N ALA A 19 3.65 -16.42 -40.21
CA ALA A 19 3.11 -17.34 -39.20
C ALA A 19 2.46 -18.59 -39.83
N LYS A 20 2.06 -18.52 -41.10
CA LYS A 20 1.48 -19.64 -41.85
C LYS A 20 2.51 -20.61 -42.43
N SER A 21 3.79 -20.25 -42.47
CA SER A 21 4.88 -21.03 -43.08
C SER A 21 5.95 -21.47 -42.07
N VAL A 22 5.61 -21.49 -40.78
CA VAL A 22 6.55 -21.84 -39.72
C VAL A 22 6.66 -23.37 -39.56
N ILE A 23 7.88 -23.88 -39.63
CA ILE A 23 8.28 -25.28 -39.45
C ILE A 23 9.18 -25.35 -38.21
N SER A 24 8.76 -26.15 -37.22
CA SER A 24 9.51 -26.37 -35.98
C SER A 24 10.92 -26.90 -36.27
N GLY A 25 11.94 -26.25 -35.72
CA GLY A 25 13.35 -26.64 -35.90
C GLY A 25 14.05 -26.05 -37.15
N ILE A 26 13.35 -25.33 -38.03
CA ILE A 26 13.95 -24.70 -39.23
C ILE A 26 13.89 -23.17 -39.16
N ASN A 27 12.67 -22.60 -39.13
CA ASN A 27 12.43 -21.15 -39.10
C ASN A 27 11.59 -20.71 -37.89
N PHE A 28 11.19 -21.65 -37.04
CA PHE A 28 10.52 -21.35 -35.78
C PHE A 28 11.54 -20.72 -34.78
N PRO A 29 11.28 -19.52 -34.23
CA PRO A 29 12.23 -18.85 -33.34
C PRO A 29 12.52 -19.66 -32.07
N ILE A 30 13.79 -19.71 -31.65
CA ILE A 30 14.21 -20.44 -30.46
C ILE A 30 13.60 -19.79 -29.22
N PHE A 31 12.82 -20.54 -28.44
CA PHE A 31 12.29 -20.06 -27.16
C PHE A 31 13.32 -20.27 -26.06
N HIS A 32 13.70 -19.17 -25.40
CA HIS A 32 14.45 -19.25 -24.14
C HIS A 32 13.46 -19.43 -22.99
N PRO A 33 13.73 -20.36 -22.04
CA PRO A 33 13.02 -20.37 -20.77
C PRO A 33 13.25 -19.02 -20.08
N ASN A 34 12.18 -18.28 -19.78
CA ASN A 34 12.13 -16.90 -19.21
C ASN A 34 11.91 -15.73 -20.19
N CYS A 35 11.67 -15.97 -21.48
CA CYS A 35 11.28 -14.87 -22.38
C CYS A 35 9.82 -14.43 -22.15
N ARG A 36 9.52 -13.12 -22.30
CA ARG A 36 8.15 -12.55 -22.28
C ARG A 36 7.37 -12.85 -23.57
N THR A 37 7.63 -13.98 -24.22
CA THR A 37 6.96 -14.29 -25.48
C THR A 37 5.50 -14.64 -25.22
N THR A 38 4.60 -14.10 -26.04
CA THR A 38 3.16 -14.41 -26.03
C THR A 38 2.82 -15.71 -26.75
N THR A 39 3.77 -16.26 -27.51
CA THR A 39 3.71 -17.55 -28.19
C THR A 39 4.38 -18.61 -27.33
N ALA A 40 3.75 -19.77 -27.16
CA ALA A 40 4.30 -20.91 -26.42
C ALA A 40 4.26 -22.18 -27.29
N VAL A 41 5.25 -23.06 -27.14
CA VAL A 41 5.25 -24.37 -27.83
C VAL A 41 4.06 -25.20 -27.34
N TYR A 42 3.23 -25.64 -28.28
CA TYR A 42 2.17 -26.61 -27.98
C TYR A 42 2.80 -28.00 -27.83
N ILE A 43 2.88 -28.48 -26.60
CA ILE A 43 3.40 -29.81 -26.27
C ILE A 43 2.21 -30.66 -25.79
N PRO A 44 1.71 -31.60 -26.62
CA PRO A 44 0.51 -32.40 -26.31
C PRO A 44 0.60 -33.15 -24.97
N SER A 45 1.78 -33.67 -24.63
CA SER A 45 2.03 -34.41 -23.38
C SER A 45 1.99 -33.56 -22.11
N LEU A 46 2.08 -32.22 -22.23
CA LEU A 46 2.02 -31.31 -21.09
C LEU A 46 0.63 -30.70 -20.87
N LYS A 47 -0.39 -31.18 -21.59
CA LYS A 47 -1.77 -30.68 -21.50
C LYS A 47 -2.44 -31.08 -20.18
N GLU A 48 -2.03 -32.20 -19.59
CA GLU A 48 -2.52 -32.73 -18.32
C GLU A 48 -1.62 -32.39 -17.12
N SER A 49 -0.49 -31.72 -17.36
CA SER A 49 0.39 -31.29 -16.27
C SER A 49 -0.30 -30.23 -15.42
N LYS A 50 -0.40 -30.44 -14.10
CA LYS A 50 -0.83 -29.42 -13.14
C LYS A 50 0.22 -28.30 -13.12
N ARG A 51 0.08 -27.33 -14.01
CA ARG A 51 1.05 -26.23 -14.11
C ARG A 51 0.91 -25.32 -12.90
N THR A 52 2.04 -24.84 -12.40
CA THR A 52 2.08 -23.72 -11.47
C THR A 52 2.76 -22.57 -12.18
N ARG A 53 2.21 -21.37 -12.05
CA ARG A 53 2.82 -20.15 -12.60
C ARG A 53 3.63 -19.45 -11.52
N MET A 54 4.75 -18.84 -11.89
CA MET A 54 5.50 -17.99 -10.98
C MET A 54 4.86 -16.60 -10.95
N ALA A 55 4.50 -16.11 -9.77
CA ALA A 55 3.98 -14.75 -9.56
C ALA A 55 4.72 -14.07 -8.39
N ARG A 56 4.59 -12.76 -8.26
CA ARG A 56 5.11 -12.02 -7.10
C ARG A 56 4.04 -11.99 -6.00
N ASN A 57 4.42 -12.33 -4.77
CA ASN A 57 3.55 -12.17 -3.61
C ASN A 57 3.52 -10.70 -3.14
N GLU A 58 2.71 -10.41 -2.12
CA GLU A 58 2.52 -9.06 -1.54
C GLU A 58 3.84 -8.42 -1.06
N ASN A 59 4.81 -9.25 -0.65
CA ASN A 59 6.14 -8.85 -0.21
C ASN A 59 7.16 -8.75 -1.36
N GLY A 60 6.73 -8.90 -2.61
CA GLY A 60 7.60 -8.81 -3.80
C GLY A 60 8.49 -10.04 -4.02
N LYS A 61 8.33 -11.12 -3.26
CA LYS A 61 9.06 -12.39 -3.48
C LYS A 61 8.34 -13.27 -4.51
N SER A 62 9.09 -14.04 -5.28
CA SER A 62 8.53 -14.98 -6.25
C SER A 62 7.89 -16.17 -5.52
N ALA A 63 6.66 -16.53 -5.89
CA ALA A 63 5.91 -17.66 -5.36
C ALA A 63 5.21 -18.43 -6.49
N ARG A 64 5.09 -19.76 -6.34
CA ARG A 64 4.35 -20.62 -7.27
C ARG A 64 2.86 -20.56 -6.94
N VAL A 65 2.05 -20.19 -7.93
CA VAL A 65 0.60 -20.10 -7.84
C VAL A 65 0.00 -21.22 -8.69
N LYS A 66 -1.05 -21.88 -8.18
CA LYS A 66 -1.82 -22.87 -8.93
C LYS A 66 -2.33 -22.28 -10.25
N ASP A 67 -2.47 -23.12 -11.27
CA ASP A 67 -3.10 -22.71 -12.52
C ASP A 67 -4.52 -22.23 -12.26
N MET A 68 -4.90 -21.13 -12.90
CA MET A 68 -6.24 -20.55 -12.79
C MET A 68 -6.54 -19.76 -14.05
N THR A 69 -7.80 -19.77 -14.46
CA THR A 69 -8.24 -18.95 -15.59
C THR A 69 -8.17 -17.47 -15.26
N TYR A 70 -8.09 -16.62 -16.30
CA TYR A 70 -8.15 -15.16 -16.10
C TYR A 70 -9.43 -14.75 -15.36
N GLN A 71 -10.56 -15.40 -15.64
CA GLN A 71 -11.84 -15.11 -14.99
C GLN A 71 -11.83 -15.48 -13.50
N GLU A 72 -11.27 -16.63 -13.11
CA GLU A 72 -11.12 -17.02 -11.70
C GLU A 72 -10.15 -16.11 -10.95
N TRP A 73 -9.02 -15.77 -11.59
CA TRP A 73 -8.08 -14.81 -11.03
C TRP A 73 -8.72 -13.42 -10.85
N TYR A 74 -9.46 -12.94 -11.86
CA TYR A 74 -10.15 -11.66 -11.81
C TYR A 74 -11.20 -11.65 -10.69
N LYS A 75 -12.04 -12.69 -10.58
CA LYS A 75 -13.00 -12.81 -9.46
C LYS A 75 -12.30 -12.82 -8.10
N GLY A 76 -11.24 -13.61 -7.97
CA GLY A 76 -10.55 -13.78 -6.69
C GLY A 76 -9.62 -12.63 -6.28
N HIS A 77 -9.20 -11.75 -7.21
CA HIS A 77 -8.18 -10.72 -6.90
C HIS A 77 -8.60 -9.31 -7.33
N VAL A 78 -9.55 -9.17 -8.26
CA VAL A 78 -10.06 -7.86 -8.71
C VAL A 78 -11.46 -7.60 -8.15
N ASP A 79 -12.38 -8.58 -8.20
CA ASP A 79 -13.74 -8.41 -7.67
C ASP A 79 -13.81 -8.56 -6.15
N LEU A 80 -13.04 -9.49 -5.54
CA LEU A 80 -12.92 -9.56 -4.07
C LEU A 80 -12.33 -8.27 -3.47
N ASN A 81 -11.44 -7.58 -4.21
CA ASN A 81 -10.88 -6.29 -3.79
C ASN A 81 -11.84 -5.10 -4.02
N LYS A 82 -12.91 -5.27 -4.80
CA LYS A 82 -13.92 -4.23 -5.02
C LYS A 82 -15.00 -4.18 -3.93
N ASN A 83 -15.27 -5.28 -3.22
CA ASN A 83 -16.60 -5.44 -2.60
C ASN A 83 -16.69 -5.65 -1.08
N ASN A 84 -15.61 -5.76 -0.30
CA ASN A 84 -15.80 -6.00 1.15
C ASN A 84 -15.56 -4.80 2.08
N ASP A 85 -14.73 -3.83 1.69
CA ASP A 85 -14.34 -2.76 2.63
C ASP A 85 -14.75 -1.35 2.21
N ILE A 86 -15.19 -1.18 0.95
CA ILE A 86 -15.61 0.13 0.44
C ILE A 86 -17.07 0.36 0.82
N ILE A 87 -17.32 1.25 1.77
CA ILE A 87 -18.68 1.66 2.13
C ILE A 87 -19.25 2.48 0.97
N LYS A 88 -20.45 2.14 0.48
CA LYS A 88 -21.11 2.87 -0.61
C LYS A 88 -21.30 4.35 -0.23
N LEU A 89 -20.90 5.22 -1.16
CA LEU A 89 -20.81 6.68 -1.06
C LEU A 89 -22.17 7.43 -1.00
N GLU A 90 -23.26 6.77 -0.61
CA GLU A 90 -24.60 7.40 -0.57
C GLU A 90 -24.77 8.38 0.60
N GLU A 91 -23.88 8.35 1.59
CA GLU A 91 -23.76 9.39 2.60
C GLU A 91 -22.77 10.45 2.10
N ARG A 92 -23.23 11.68 1.85
CA ARG A 92 -22.35 12.80 1.46
C ARG A 92 -21.49 13.23 2.66
N TYR A 93 -20.34 12.59 2.80
CA TYR A 93 -19.19 13.06 3.58
C TYR A 93 -18.62 14.26 2.79
N SER A 94 -18.76 15.47 3.33
CA SER A 94 -18.27 16.69 2.66
C SER A 94 -17.65 17.67 3.65
N ASN A 95 -17.59 17.30 4.93
CA ASN A 95 -17.02 18.11 5.98
C ASN A 95 -16.23 17.20 6.93
N ILE A 96 -14.90 17.26 6.81
CA ILE A 96 -13.95 16.44 7.56
C ILE A 96 -14.29 16.45 9.06
N LYS A 97 -14.56 17.61 9.67
CA LYS A 97 -14.89 17.70 11.11
C LYS A 97 -16.16 16.92 11.48
N ASN A 98 -17.20 16.95 10.64
CA ASN A 98 -18.42 16.17 10.90
C ASN A 98 -18.21 14.68 10.73
N ASP A 99 -17.36 14.31 9.78
CA ASP A 99 -17.03 12.93 9.46
C ASP A 99 -16.18 12.31 10.58
N GLU A 100 -15.24 13.08 11.12
CA GLU A 100 -14.45 12.74 12.32
C GLU A 100 -15.35 12.45 13.53
N LYS A 101 -16.36 13.28 13.79
CA LYS A 101 -17.36 13.03 14.86
C LYS A 101 -18.10 11.70 14.70
N ARG A 102 -18.27 11.21 13.47
CA ARG A 102 -18.86 9.89 13.19
C ARG A 102 -17.82 8.78 13.36
N LEU A 103 -16.59 8.99 12.90
CA LEU A 103 -15.50 8.02 12.96
C LEU A 103 -15.13 7.63 14.39
N VAL A 104 -15.10 8.57 15.33
CA VAL A 104 -14.77 8.29 16.75
C VAL A 104 -15.68 7.23 17.37
N LYS A 105 -16.93 7.11 16.88
CA LYS A 105 -17.92 6.15 17.40
C LYS A 105 -17.70 4.73 16.89
N ARG A 106 -16.85 4.53 15.88
CA ARG A 106 -16.57 3.21 15.30
C ARG A 106 -15.61 2.42 16.19
N LYS A 107 -15.90 1.14 16.38
CA LYS A 107 -15.08 0.20 17.18
C LYS A 107 -13.80 -0.23 16.47
N ASN A 108 -13.88 -0.36 15.15
CA ASN A 108 -12.76 -0.74 14.29
C ASN A 108 -12.23 0.52 13.60
N GLU A 109 -10.98 0.47 13.15
CA GLU A 109 -10.43 1.55 12.34
C GLU A 109 -11.20 1.65 11.03
N THR A 110 -11.58 2.86 10.68
CA THR A 110 -12.24 3.19 9.43
C THR A 110 -11.59 4.44 8.89
N ALA A 111 -11.14 4.40 7.64
CA ALA A 111 -10.53 5.54 6.98
C ALA A 111 -11.49 6.16 5.97
N ILE A 112 -11.54 7.49 5.91
CA ILE A 112 -12.21 8.25 4.86
C ILE A 112 -11.12 8.98 4.09
N ILE A 113 -11.15 8.83 2.77
CA ILE A 113 -10.17 9.42 1.87
C ILE A 113 -10.86 10.55 1.09
N TYR A 114 -10.27 11.73 1.17
CA TYR A 114 -10.67 12.92 0.42
C TYR A 114 -9.67 13.23 -0.68
N GLY A 115 -10.17 13.72 -1.81
CA GLY A 115 -9.34 14.26 -2.88
C GLY A 115 -8.83 15.67 -2.55
N PRO A 116 -7.98 16.24 -3.41
CA PRO A 116 -7.40 17.57 -3.20
C PRO A 116 -8.44 18.70 -3.11
N ASN A 117 -9.65 18.52 -3.65
CA ASN A 117 -10.71 19.53 -3.58
C ASN A 117 -11.69 19.29 -2.42
N GLY A 118 -11.37 18.35 -1.51
CA GLY A 118 -12.19 18.00 -0.35
C GLY A 118 -13.34 17.03 -0.65
N GLU A 119 -13.46 16.52 -1.87
CA GLU A 119 -14.46 15.50 -2.23
C GLU A 119 -14.10 14.14 -1.63
N THR A 120 -15.06 13.40 -1.09
CA THR A 120 -14.80 12.02 -0.64
C THR A 120 -14.59 11.09 -1.84
N LEU A 121 -13.43 10.44 -1.89
CA LEU A 121 -13.09 9.49 -2.95
C LEU A 121 -13.59 8.09 -2.64
N PHE A 122 -13.40 7.62 -1.40
CA PHE A 122 -13.88 6.34 -0.90
C PHE A 122 -13.68 6.25 0.63
N ILE A 123 -14.37 5.29 1.25
CA ILE A 123 -14.29 4.97 2.67
C ILE A 123 -13.81 3.53 2.79
N LYS A 124 -12.93 3.23 3.75
CA LYS A 124 -12.35 1.90 3.95
C LYS A 124 -12.58 1.42 5.38
N ASN A 125 -13.29 0.32 5.54
CA ASN A 125 -13.33 -0.41 6.81
C ASN A 125 -12.01 -1.18 7.00
N GLY A 126 -11.42 -1.04 8.17
CA GLY A 126 -10.25 -1.79 8.59
C GLY A 126 -10.55 -2.84 9.65
N GLY A 127 -9.48 -3.44 10.15
CA GLY A 127 -9.51 -4.30 11.34
C GLY A 127 -9.54 -3.49 12.64
N ALA A 128 -9.21 -4.16 13.75
CA ALA A 128 -9.20 -3.52 15.06
C ALA A 128 -8.16 -2.39 15.20
N ARG A 129 -7.04 -2.48 14.47
CA ARG A 129 -5.86 -1.57 14.57
C ARG A 129 -5.14 -1.34 13.23
N SER A 130 -5.84 -1.54 12.11
CA SER A 130 -5.21 -1.27 10.81
C SER A 130 -6.25 -1.10 9.70
N VAL A 131 -5.96 -0.22 8.75
CA VAL A 131 -6.64 -0.12 7.45
C VAL A 131 -5.64 -0.42 6.33
N SER A 132 -6.06 -1.18 5.31
CA SER A 132 -5.22 -1.56 4.18
C SER A 132 -5.73 -1.00 2.86
N PHE A 133 -4.78 -0.61 1.98
CA PHE A 133 -5.07 -0.02 0.68
C PHE A 133 -4.38 -0.76 -0.46
N THR A 134 -5.13 -1.03 -1.52
CA THR A 134 -4.65 -1.55 -2.79
C THR A 134 -3.80 -0.52 -3.53
N ARG A 135 -2.98 -0.98 -4.48
CA ARG A 135 -2.15 -0.08 -5.30
C ARG A 135 -2.97 0.91 -6.13
N SER A 136 -4.17 0.52 -6.57
CA SER A 136 -5.08 1.40 -7.32
C SER A 136 -5.71 2.47 -6.43
N GLU A 137 -6.06 2.14 -5.19
CA GLU A 137 -6.58 3.12 -4.21
C GLU A 137 -5.48 4.13 -3.84
N VAL A 138 -4.27 3.67 -3.52
CA VAL A 138 -3.13 4.54 -3.17
C VAL A 138 -2.84 5.59 -4.25
N LYS A 139 -3.00 5.24 -5.53
CA LYS A 139 -2.78 6.20 -6.63
C LYS A 139 -3.80 7.35 -6.65
N LYS A 140 -5.01 7.13 -6.14
CA LYS A 140 -6.08 8.14 -6.09
C LYS A 140 -5.90 9.13 -4.94
N MET A 141 -5.10 8.77 -3.93
CA MET A 141 -4.91 9.53 -2.69
C MET A 141 -3.95 10.72 -2.82
N LYS A 142 -3.24 10.83 -3.96
CA LYS A 142 -2.20 11.85 -4.15
C LYS A 142 -2.76 13.26 -3.98
N GLY A 143 -2.13 14.04 -3.11
CA GLY A 143 -2.50 15.42 -2.76
C GLY A 143 -3.80 15.54 -1.96
N GLY A 144 -4.39 14.41 -1.55
CA GLY A 144 -5.62 14.37 -0.77
C GLY A 144 -5.36 14.29 0.73
N ILE A 145 -6.45 14.11 1.47
CA ILE A 145 -6.45 13.97 2.93
C ILE A 145 -7.00 12.59 3.30
N LEU A 146 -6.39 11.92 4.28
CA LEU A 146 -6.94 10.72 4.89
C LEU A 146 -7.26 11.03 6.34
N THR A 147 -8.48 10.73 6.78
CA THR A 147 -8.84 10.74 8.21
C THR A 147 -9.28 9.34 8.64
N HIS A 148 -8.84 8.90 9.81
CA HIS A 148 -9.24 7.62 10.40
C HIS A 148 -9.36 7.72 11.92
N ASN A 149 -10.07 6.79 12.55
CA ASN A 149 -10.17 6.74 14.01
C ASN A 149 -9.09 5.85 14.64
N HIS A 150 -8.56 6.27 15.80
CA HIS A 150 -7.73 5.45 16.68
C HIS A 150 -8.52 5.11 17.97
N PRO A 151 -9.08 3.89 18.09
CA PRO A 151 -9.87 3.49 19.26
C PRO A 151 -9.10 3.56 20.59
N GLU A 152 -7.78 3.44 20.56
CA GLU A 152 -6.88 3.46 21.73
C GLU A 152 -6.42 4.87 22.13
N ASN A 153 -6.94 5.89 21.45
CA ASN A 153 -6.59 7.30 21.66
C ASN A 153 -5.10 7.63 21.47
N THR A 154 -4.34 6.80 20.77
CA THR A 154 -2.94 7.01 20.44
C THR A 154 -2.76 7.87 19.20
N THR A 155 -1.53 8.34 18.96
CA THR A 155 -1.15 9.05 17.74
C THR A 155 -0.71 8.09 16.63
N PHE A 156 -0.02 8.59 15.59
CA PHE A 156 0.40 7.87 14.40
C PHE A 156 1.45 6.79 14.67
N SER A 157 1.28 5.64 14.04
CA SER A 157 2.27 4.56 13.98
C SER A 157 3.24 4.74 12.80
N PRO A 158 4.35 3.97 12.74
CA PRO A 158 5.20 3.93 11.54
C PRO A 158 4.45 3.54 10.26
N ALA A 159 3.37 2.77 10.38
CA ALA A 159 2.55 2.38 9.24
C ALA A 159 1.77 3.58 8.68
N ASP A 160 1.25 4.45 9.54
CA ASP A 160 0.54 5.67 9.15
C ASP A 160 1.45 6.65 8.44
N ILE A 161 2.65 6.87 8.99
CA ILE A 161 3.69 7.70 8.37
C ILE A 161 4.06 7.14 6.99
N TYR A 162 4.21 5.82 6.89
CA TYR A 162 4.47 5.18 5.60
C TYR A 162 3.30 5.31 4.63
N VAL A 163 2.05 5.25 5.08
CA VAL A 163 0.86 5.49 4.25
C VAL A 163 0.88 6.93 3.71
N LEU A 164 1.08 7.93 4.58
CA LEU A 164 1.24 9.34 4.19
C LEU A 164 2.27 9.49 3.07
N MET A 165 3.48 8.95 3.29
CA MET A 165 4.58 9.01 2.32
C MET A 165 4.27 8.30 1.00
N ARG A 166 3.88 7.02 1.03
CA ARG A 166 3.72 6.20 -0.19
C ARG A 166 2.55 6.64 -1.07
N SER A 167 1.56 7.28 -0.47
CA SER A 167 0.34 7.73 -1.15
C SER A 167 0.43 9.18 -1.61
N GLN A 168 1.46 9.92 -1.17
CA GLN A 168 1.64 11.35 -1.43
C GLN A 168 0.42 12.16 -0.96
N LEU A 169 -0.23 11.73 0.12
CA LEU A 169 -1.26 12.52 0.79
C LEU A 169 -0.65 13.83 1.29
N SER A 170 -1.40 14.93 1.20
CA SER A 170 -0.98 16.18 1.85
C SER A 170 -1.02 16.05 3.37
N GLU A 171 -2.01 15.31 3.88
CA GLU A 171 -2.32 15.23 5.30
C GLU A 171 -2.93 13.87 5.66
N ILE A 172 -2.55 13.35 6.82
CA ILE A 172 -3.21 12.25 7.50
C ILE A 172 -3.68 12.70 8.88
N ARG A 173 -4.89 12.29 9.27
CA ARG A 173 -5.56 12.70 10.50
C ARG A 173 -5.99 11.45 11.28
N ALA A 174 -5.60 11.36 12.55
CA ALA A 174 -6.01 10.29 13.45
C ALA A 174 -6.92 10.86 14.55
N THR A 175 -8.21 10.54 14.45
CA THR A 175 -9.25 11.04 15.35
C THR A 175 -9.39 10.13 16.56
N THR A 176 -9.34 10.71 17.75
CA THR A 176 -9.47 10.02 19.04
C THR A 176 -10.68 10.55 19.82
N LYS A 177 -10.93 10.01 21.02
CA LYS A 177 -11.97 10.55 21.91
C LYS A 177 -11.65 11.96 22.42
N GLY A 178 -10.36 12.28 22.60
CA GLY A 178 -9.89 13.56 23.15
C GLY A 178 -9.65 14.66 22.12
N GLY A 179 -9.43 14.30 20.85
CA GLY A 179 -9.06 15.24 19.80
C GLY A 179 -8.54 14.54 18.55
N THR A 180 -8.04 15.32 17.60
CA THR A 180 -7.53 14.83 16.32
C THR A 180 -6.04 15.12 16.21
N TYR A 181 -5.22 14.08 16.05
CA TYR A 181 -3.84 14.24 15.63
C TYR A 181 -3.78 14.47 14.13
N ILE A 182 -2.93 15.38 13.69
CA ILE A 182 -2.73 15.74 12.29
C ILE A 182 -1.24 15.63 11.97
N LEU A 183 -0.93 14.99 10.85
CA LEU A 183 0.42 14.91 10.32
C LEU A 183 0.41 15.31 8.85
N ARG A 184 1.13 16.38 8.51
CA ARG A 184 1.34 16.81 7.12
C ARG A 184 2.71 16.36 6.62
N GLN A 185 2.76 15.96 5.36
CA GLN A 185 4.02 15.56 4.73
C GLN A 185 4.98 16.77 4.61
N PRO A 186 6.30 16.56 4.67
CA PRO A 186 7.26 17.62 4.40
C PRO A 186 7.22 18.04 2.92
N LEU A 187 7.78 19.21 2.60
CA LEU A 187 8.00 19.63 1.21
C LEU A 187 8.87 18.64 0.43
N VAL A 188 9.89 18.10 1.09
CA VAL A 188 10.80 17.09 0.54
C VAL A 188 11.08 16.04 1.62
N TRP A 189 10.92 14.76 1.28
CA TRP A 189 11.25 13.67 2.19
C TRP A 189 12.77 13.49 2.30
N ASP A 190 13.29 13.55 3.53
CA ASP A 190 14.70 13.30 3.83
C ASP A 190 15.15 11.91 3.33
N GLU A 191 16.35 11.81 2.76
CA GLU A 191 16.88 10.55 2.26
C GLU A 191 17.02 9.47 3.34
N ARG A 192 17.16 9.85 4.61
CA ARG A 192 17.19 8.97 5.77
C ARG A 192 15.80 8.53 6.22
N PHE A 193 14.73 9.12 5.68
CA PHE A 193 13.35 8.93 6.11
C PHE A 193 12.35 8.80 4.94
N ASN A 194 12.73 8.13 3.85
CA ASN A 194 11.93 8.05 2.62
C ASN A 194 11.55 6.63 2.17
N THR A 195 11.71 5.63 3.01
CA THR A 195 11.24 4.25 2.74
C THR A 195 10.64 3.65 4.00
N LYS A 196 9.83 2.59 3.84
CA LYS A 196 9.24 1.87 4.98
C LYS A 196 10.29 1.45 6.02
N GLN A 197 11.41 0.89 5.55
CA GLN A 197 12.48 0.40 6.43
C GLN A 197 13.16 1.55 7.16
N LYS A 198 13.39 2.67 6.48
CA LYS A 198 14.02 3.86 7.04
C LYS A 198 13.13 4.54 8.08
N ILE A 199 11.84 4.69 7.78
CA ILE A 199 10.84 5.20 8.74
C ILE A 199 10.81 4.32 9.99
N LEU A 200 10.74 3.00 9.82
CA LEU A 200 10.78 2.06 10.95
C LEU A 200 12.08 2.18 11.76
N ALA A 201 13.22 2.31 11.08
CA ALA A 201 14.51 2.40 11.75
C ALA A 201 14.63 3.65 12.63
N GLU A 202 14.27 4.82 12.10
CA GLU A 202 14.32 6.08 12.86
C GLU A 202 13.29 6.10 13.98
N TYR A 203 12.07 5.60 13.72
CA TYR A 203 11.04 5.51 14.75
C TYR A 203 11.49 4.62 15.92
N PHE A 204 11.96 3.40 15.65
CA PHE A 204 12.40 2.48 16.71
C PHE A 204 13.70 2.88 17.39
N LYS A 205 14.54 3.68 16.73
CA LYS A 205 15.69 4.31 17.36
C LYS A 205 15.22 5.28 18.45
N LEU A 206 14.30 6.20 18.11
CA LEU A 206 13.72 7.14 19.07
C LEU A 206 12.92 6.42 20.17
N GLU A 207 12.19 5.36 19.82
CA GLU A 207 11.46 4.55 20.80
C GLU A 207 12.40 3.98 21.87
N LYS A 208 13.55 3.42 21.48
CA LYS A 208 14.55 2.91 22.43
C LYS A 208 15.15 3.98 23.34
N GLU A 209 15.21 5.22 22.88
CA GLU A 209 15.73 6.35 23.65
C GLU A 209 14.68 6.89 24.63
N ILE A 210 13.39 6.92 24.25
CA ILE A 210 12.32 7.60 24.98
C ILE A 210 11.51 6.66 25.88
N GLU A 211 11.20 5.46 25.37
CA GLU A 211 10.29 4.52 26.05
C GLU A 211 10.75 4.12 27.46
N PRO A 212 12.05 3.90 27.76
CA PRO A 212 12.48 3.49 29.08
C PRO A 212 12.11 4.47 30.20
N ASP A 213 12.24 5.78 29.97
CA ASP A 213 11.93 6.80 30.96
C ASP A 213 10.41 6.87 31.22
N ILE A 214 9.61 6.76 30.17
CA ILE A 214 8.15 6.74 30.28
C ILE A 214 7.67 5.43 30.94
N TYR A 215 8.37 4.33 30.69
CA TYR A 215 8.09 3.03 31.31
C TYR A 215 8.29 3.06 32.82
N LEU A 216 9.30 3.79 33.32
CA LEU A 216 9.51 3.97 34.76
C LEU A 216 8.33 4.69 35.42
N ARG A 217 7.77 5.72 34.77
CA ARG A 217 6.57 6.44 35.23
C ARG A 217 5.33 5.54 35.26
N ARG A 218 5.21 4.64 34.28
CA ARG A 218 4.14 3.62 34.28
C ARG A 218 4.35 2.60 35.39
N LYS A 219 5.58 2.18 35.65
CA LYS A 219 5.93 1.21 36.71
C LYS A 219 5.70 1.78 38.11
N SER A 220 5.91 3.08 38.31
CA SER A 220 5.64 3.76 39.59
C SER A 220 4.14 4.01 39.83
N GLY A 221 3.29 3.80 38.82
CA GLY A 221 1.85 4.08 38.90
C GLY A 221 1.48 5.55 38.67
N GLU A 222 2.43 6.39 38.24
CA GLU A 222 2.18 7.80 37.91
C GLU A 222 1.24 7.95 36.70
N ILE A 223 1.36 7.04 35.73
CA ILE A 223 0.57 7.06 34.49
C ILE A 223 -0.09 5.70 34.23
N THR A 224 -1.26 5.73 33.60
CA THR A 224 -2.01 4.53 33.18
C THR A 224 -1.38 3.87 31.95
N VAL A 225 -1.82 2.64 31.62
CA VAL A 225 -1.40 1.94 30.39
C VAL A 225 -1.83 2.68 29.12
N GLU A 226 -2.99 3.34 29.14
CA GLU A 226 -3.45 4.14 28.00
C GLU A 226 -2.58 5.40 27.83
N GLN A 227 -2.31 6.11 28.92
CA GLN A 227 -1.44 7.29 28.93
C GLN A 227 -0.01 6.94 28.51
N TYR A 228 0.49 5.79 28.94
CA TYR A 228 1.80 5.29 28.55
C TYR A 228 1.96 5.27 27.03
N ASN A 229 1.06 4.60 26.31
CA ASN A 229 1.12 4.49 24.86
C ASN A 229 0.98 5.84 24.15
N GLN A 230 0.17 6.74 24.70
CA GLN A 230 0.00 8.08 24.14
C GLN A 230 1.27 8.91 24.30
N ILE A 231 1.84 8.94 25.50
CA ILE A 231 2.97 9.83 25.84
C ILE A 231 4.20 9.47 25.02
N TYR A 232 4.64 8.21 25.04
CA TYR A 232 5.90 7.86 24.37
C TYR A 232 5.78 8.04 22.84
N GLN A 233 4.64 7.66 22.24
CA GLN A 233 4.44 7.83 20.79
C GLN A 233 4.35 9.31 20.41
N HIS A 234 3.66 10.13 21.21
CA HIS A 234 3.58 11.57 21.01
C HIS A 234 4.98 12.23 21.04
N GLU A 235 5.83 11.85 21.98
CA GLU A 235 7.21 12.36 22.08
C GLU A 235 8.09 11.90 20.90
N ILE A 236 7.90 10.66 20.41
CA ILE A 236 8.55 10.20 19.16
C ILE A 236 8.12 11.09 17.99
N LEU A 237 6.82 11.35 17.83
CA LEU A 237 6.29 12.13 16.70
C LEU A 237 6.76 13.58 16.72
N LYS A 238 6.88 14.21 17.90
CA LYS A 238 7.50 15.54 18.03
C LYS A 238 8.94 15.55 17.52
N LYS A 239 9.76 14.59 17.96
CA LYS A 239 11.16 14.50 17.50
C LYS A 239 11.27 14.21 16.01
N LEU A 240 10.41 13.34 15.47
CA LEU A 240 10.37 13.08 14.03
C LEU A 240 9.94 14.32 13.24
N SER A 241 8.98 15.09 13.76
CA SER A 241 8.53 16.36 13.18
C SER A 241 9.67 17.37 13.09
N GLU A 242 10.42 17.56 14.19
CA GLU A 242 11.59 18.44 14.22
C GLU A 242 12.73 17.96 13.30
N GLN A 243 12.99 16.65 13.27
CA GLN A 243 14.14 16.09 12.52
C GLN A 243 13.91 16.01 11.00
N PHE A 244 12.68 15.71 10.58
CA PHE A 244 12.36 15.41 9.17
C PHE A 244 11.38 16.40 8.54
N GLY A 245 11.02 17.47 9.24
CA GLY A 245 10.18 18.55 8.73
C GLY A 245 8.72 18.15 8.49
N LEU A 246 8.23 17.11 9.18
CA LEU A 246 6.80 16.82 9.21
C LEU A 246 6.11 17.89 10.05
N GLU A 247 4.88 18.27 9.69
CA GLU A 247 4.08 19.13 10.55
C GLU A 247 3.16 18.25 11.40
N TYR A 248 3.44 18.18 12.70
CA TYR A 248 2.67 17.38 13.65
C TYR A 248 1.88 18.27 14.61
N ILE A 249 0.55 18.15 14.58
CA ILE A 249 -0.39 18.99 15.33
C ILE A 249 -1.36 18.10 16.10
N TYR A 250 -1.81 18.56 17.26
CA TYR A 250 -2.95 18.01 17.96
C TYR A 250 -4.04 19.07 18.08
N GLU A 251 -5.21 18.80 17.51
CA GLU A 251 -6.41 19.63 17.66
C GLU A 251 -7.27 19.04 18.76
N GLU A 252 -7.41 19.76 19.89
CA GLU A 252 -8.34 19.37 20.95
C GLU A 252 -9.78 19.39 20.45
N LYS A 253 -10.58 18.45 20.95
CA LYS A 253 -11.99 18.38 20.59
C LYS A 253 -12.73 19.56 21.22
N GLU A 254 -13.26 20.45 20.37
CA GLU A 254 -14.22 21.48 20.79
C GLU A 254 -15.44 20.81 21.46
N GLU A 255 -15.76 21.22 22.70
CA GLU A 255 -16.88 20.73 23.51
C GLU A 255 -18.26 20.95 22.85
#